data_AF-A0A952CYY1-F1
#
_entry.id   AF-A0A952CYY1-F1
#
_cell.length_a   1.000
_cell.length_b   1.000
_cell.length_c   1.000
_cell.angle_alpha   90.00
_cell.angle_beta   90.00
_cell.angle_gamma   90.00
#
_symmetry.space_group_name_H-M   'P 1'
#
loop_
_entity.id
_entity.type
_entity.pdbx_description
1 polymer ?
#
loop_
_entity_poly.entity_id
_entity_poly.type
_entity_poly.pdbx_seq_one_letter_code
_entity_poly.pdbx_strand_id
1 'polypeptide(L)'
;MTRLLPLALLPLLAACADGAPLGLPFGSADAGATADEGPVPVPPEVAPYLPPGVPGTLVMRDANGCYLFTIEETDPPSGFPVRDSHGNQVCPAGEGA
;
A
#
# COMPACT_ATOMS: atom_id res chain seq x y z
N MET A 1 -28.96 43.88 25.72
CA MET A 1 -29.01 42.57 26.38
C MET A 1 -27.99 41.64 25.73
N THR A 2 -26.84 41.54 26.41
CA THR A 2 -26.00 40.35 26.61
C THR A 2 -25.57 39.49 25.40
N ARG A 3 -24.40 39.85 24.84
CA ARG A 3 -23.54 38.96 24.05
C ARG A 3 -22.87 37.94 24.98
N LEU A 4 -23.28 36.68 24.94
CA LEU A 4 -22.71 35.59 25.74
C LEU A 4 -22.13 34.44 24.89
N LEU A 5 -21.77 34.71 23.63
CA LEU A 5 -21.32 33.65 22.71
C LEU A 5 -19.82 33.27 22.70
N PRO A 6 -18.83 33.97 23.34
CA PRO A 6 -17.43 33.64 23.06
C PRO A 6 -16.86 32.50 23.92
N LEU A 7 -17.58 32.01 24.94
CA LEU A 7 -17.02 31.10 25.96
C LEU A 7 -17.10 29.60 25.63
N ALA A 8 -17.76 29.20 24.54
CA ALA A 8 -17.93 27.78 24.20
C ALA A 8 -16.72 27.14 23.47
N LEU A 9 -15.70 27.92 23.10
CA LEU A 9 -14.58 27.46 22.26
C LEU A 9 -13.29 27.13 23.05
N LEU A 10 -13.26 27.37 24.36
CA LEU A 10 -12.10 27.08 25.21
C LEU A 10 -11.76 25.58 25.43
N PRO A 11 -12.69 24.59 25.43
CA PRO A 11 -12.32 23.22 25.76
C PRO A 11 -11.57 22.49 24.64
N LEU A 12 -11.62 22.98 23.38
CA LEU A 12 -10.96 22.31 22.25
C LEU A 12 -9.42 22.50 22.22
N LEU A 13 -8.88 23.52 22.91
CA LEU A 13 -7.43 23.78 22.93
C LEU A 13 -6.66 22.97 23.98
N ALA A 14 -7.33 22.24 24.87
CA ALA A 14 -6.69 21.49 25.96
C ALA A 14 -6.26 20.05 25.59
N ALA A 15 -6.59 19.56 24.39
CA ALA A 15 -6.37 18.16 24.01
C ALA A 15 -4.97 17.84 23.42
N CYS A 16 -4.09 18.84 23.26
CA CYS A 16 -2.75 18.64 22.68
C CYS A 16 -1.62 18.63 23.72
N ALA A 17 -1.93 18.37 24.99
CA ALA A 17 -0.95 18.41 26.09
C ALA A 17 -0.94 17.11 26.92
N ASP A 18 -0.93 15.94 26.26
CA ASP A 18 -0.56 14.68 26.89
C ASP A 18 0.62 14.05 26.17
N GLY A 19 1.80 14.60 26.46
CA GLY A 19 3.05 13.88 26.34
C GLY A 19 3.14 12.83 27.45
N ALA A 20 2.75 11.60 27.14
CA ALA A 20 3.05 10.44 27.97
C ALA A 20 4.37 9.79 27.51
N PRO A 21 5.41 9.69 28.36
CA PRO A 21 6.65 9.01 28.02
C PRO A 21 6.58 7.50 28.28
N LEU A 22 7.12 6.75 27.31
CA LEU A 22 7.91 5.51 27.44
C LEU A 22 7.36 4.37 28.31
N GLY A 23 6.90 3.31 27.64
CA GLY A 23 6.65 2.02 28.30
C GLY A 23 6.25 0.91 27.34
N LEU A 24 7.01 0.69 26.26
CA LEU A 24 6.88 -0.54 25.47
C LEU A 24 8.14 -1.38 25.66
N PRO A 25 8.04 -2.63 26.15
CA PRO A 25 9.17 -3.54 26.14
C PRO A 25 9.55 -3.74 24.68
N PHE A 26 10.75 -3.28 24.31
CA PHE A 26 11.41 -3.67 23.07
C PHE A 26 11.68 -5.18 23.16
N GLY A 27 10.64 -5.94 22.89
CA GLY A 27 10.67 -7.38 22.70
C GLY A 27 11.21 -7.65 21.31
N SER A 28 12.47 -8.08 21.31
CA SER A 28 13.12 -8.91 20.31
C SER A 28 12.92 -8.49 18.86
N ALA A 29 13.95 -7.82 18.32
CA ALA A 29 14.26 -7.92 16.90
C ALA A 29 14.48 -9.40 16.58
N ASP A 30 13.41 -10.07 16.14
CA ASP A 30 13.53 -11.27 15.34
C ASP A 30 14.18 -10.79 14.03
N ALA A 31 15.51 -10.87 14.01
CA ALA A 31 16.29 -10.78 12.78
C ALA A 31 15.98 -12.04 11.98
N GLY A 32 14.75 -12.11 11.47
CA GLY A 32 14.30 -13.13 10.55
C GLY A 32 15.26 -13.10 9.38
N ALA A 33 16.01 -14.19 9.25
CA ALA A 33 16.88 -14.43 8.12
C ALA A 33 16.07 -14.17 6.85
N THR A 34 16.48 -13.17 6.06
CA THR A 34 15.99 -13.03 4.69
C THR A 34 16.49 -14.26 3.95
N ALA A 35 15.66 -15.30 3.87
CA ALA A 35 15.87 -16.35 2.91
C ALA A 35 16.03 -15.66 1.56
N ASP A 36 17.12 -15.95 0.85
CA ASP A 36 17.30 -15.55 -0.54
C ASP A 36 16.27 -16.35 -1.35
N GLU A 37 15.04 -15.85 -1.33
CA GLU A 37 13.94 -16.37 -2.11
C GLU A 37 14.30 -15.99 -3.55
N GLY A 38 14.70 -17.00 -4.34
CA GLY A 38 15.13 -16.79 -5.71
C GLY A 38 14.12 -15.98 -6.53
N PRO A 39 14.49 -15.45 -7.70
CA PRO A 39 13.68 -14.48 -8.43
C PRO A 39 12.22 -14.92 -8.56
N VAL A 40 11.30 -14.15 -7.98
CA VAL A 40 9.86 -14.44 -8.10
C VAL A 40 9.51 -14.42 -9.59
N PRO A 41 8.97 -15.53 -10.13
CA PRO A 41 8.66 -15.60 -11.54
C PRO A 41 7.55 -14.61 -11.87
N VAL A 42 7.74 -13.88 -12.97
CA VAL A 42 6.72 -13.00 -13.53
C VAL A 42 5.57 -13.87 -14.06
N PRO A 43 4.29 -13.56 -13.75
CA PRO A 43 3.17 -14.29 -14.33
C PRO A 43 3.20 -14.22 -15.87
N PRO A 44 2.98 -15.33 -16.58
CA PRO A 44 3.17 -15.39 -18.02
C PRO A 44 2.20 -14.48 -18.78
N GLU A 45 1.05 -14.16 -18.19
CA GLU A 45 0.05 -13.27 -18.81
C GLU A 45 0.51 -11.81 -18.83
N VAL A 46 1.36 -11.38 -17.88
CA VAL A 46 1.84 -9.99 -17.79
C VAL A 46 3.26 -9.80 -18.32
N ALA A 47 4.05 -10.88 -18.38
CA ALA A 47 5.43 -10.86 -18.88
C ALA A 47 5.65 -10.07 -20.19
N PRO A 48 4.79 -10.19 -21.23
CA PRO A 48 5.00 -9.44 -22.47
C PRO A 48 4.65 -7.95 -22.38
N TYR A 49 3.95 -7.53 -21.31
CA TYR A 49 3.43 -6.17 -21.13
C TYR A 49 4.21 -5.36 -20.09
N LEU A 50 5.10 -6.00 -19.34
CA LEU A 50 5.92 -5.32 -18.35
C LEU A 50 7.06 -4.52 -19.00
N PRO A 51 7.44 -3.38 -18.39
CA PRO A 51 8.67 -2.71 -18.74
C PRO A 51 9.89 -3.64 -18.60
N PRO A 52 10.93 -3.46 -19.42
CA PRO A 52 12.12 -4.28 -19.36
C PRO A 52 12.80 -4.17 -17.99
N GLY A 53 13.14 -5.31 -17.39
CA GLY A 53 13.85 -5.38 -16.11
C GLY A 53 12.96 -5.34 -14.87
N VAL A 54 11.62 -5.27 -15.00
CA VAL A 54 10.70 -5.36 -13.86
C VAL A 54 10.65 -6.83 -13.39
N PRO A 55 11.07 -7.12 -12.14
CA PRO A 55 11.00 -8.47 -11.58
C PRO A 55 9.57 -8.80 -11.14
N GLY A 56 9.26 -10.09 -11.00
CA GLY A 56 7.93 -10.56 -10.59
C GLY A 56 7.53 -10.13 -9.18
N THR A 57 8.50 -9.83 -8.31
CA THR A 57 8.26 -9.31 -6.95
C THR A 57 7.53 -7.97 -6.93
N LEU A 58 7.64 -7.18 -8.00
CA LEU A 58 7.00 -5.88 -8.12
C LEU A 58 5.61 -5.96 -8.77
N VAL A 59 5.17 -7.15 -9.17
CA VAL A 59 3.86 -7.39 -9.77
C VAL A 59 2.87 -7.80 -8.68
N MET A 60 1.77 -7.06 -8.56
CA MET A 60 0.72 -7.30 -7.58
C MET A 60 -0.67 -7.18 -8.22
N ARG A 61 -1.72 -7.47 -7.44
CA ARG A 61 -3.12 -7.26 -7.84
C ARG A 61 -3.68 -6.01 -7.21
N ASP A 62 -4.46 -5.24 -7.97
CA ASP A 62 -5.30 -4.16 -7.42
C ASP A 62 -6.55 -4.71 -6.72
N ALA A 63 -7.37 -3.80 -6.18
CA ALA A 63 -8.63 -4.14 -5.54
C ALA A 63 -9.67 -4.78 -6.49
N ASN A 64 -9.48 -4.69 -7.81
CA ASN A 64 -10.32 -5.33 -8.83
C ASN A 64 -9.77 -6.69 -9.27
N GLY A 65 -8.64 -7.14 -8.72
CA GLY A 65 -7.97 -8.38 -9.08
C GLY A 65 -7.06 -8.28 -10.31
N CYS A 66 -6.96 -7.10 -10.93
CA CYS A 66 -6.15 -6.87 -12.12
C CYS A 66 -4.71 -6.51 -11.77
N TYR A 67 -3.79 -6.72 -12.71
CA TYR A 67 -2.37 -6.59 -12.43
C TYR A 67 -1.92 -5.11 -12.37
N LEU A 68 -1.11 -4.82 -11.37
CA LEU A 68 -0.33 -3.61 -11.20
C LEU A 68 1.15 -3.98 -11.13
N PHE A 69 2.02 -3.03 -11.43
CA PHE A 69 3.40 -3.06 -10.95
C PHE A 69 3.73 -1.80 -10.14
N THR A 70 4.53 -1.95 -9.10
CA THR A 70 4.94 -0.84 -8.22
C THR A 70 6.30 -1.13 -7.60
N ILE A 71 7.00 -0.06 -7.24
CA ILE A 71 8.27 -0.13 -6.48
C ILE A 71 8.04 0.09 -4.97
N GLU A 72 6.80 0.39 -4.56
CA GLU A 72 6.40 0.61 -3.17
C GLU A 72 5.21 -0.28 -2.83
N GLU A 73 5.23 -0.88 -1.64
CA GLU A 73 4.11 -1.66 -1.11
C GLU A 73 3.21 -0.75 -0.26
N THR A 74 1.92 -0.66 -0.62
CA THR A 74 0.94 0.21 0.06
C THR A 74 -0.34 -0.56 0.39
N ASP A 75 -1.10 -0.09 1.40
CA ASP A 75 -2.45 -0.58 1.72
C ASP A 75 -3.48 0.57 1.63
N PRO A 76 -4.44 0.55 0.69
CA PRO A 76 -4.67 -0.51 -0.30
C PRO A 76 -3.54 -0.61 -1.35
N PRO A 77 -3.37 -1.77 -2.01
CA PRO A 77 -2.40 -1.94 -3.09
C PRO A 77 -2.58 -0.89 -4.18
N SER A 78 -1.50 -0.18 -4.49
CA SER A 78 -1.49 0.88 -5.49
C SER A 78 -0.24 0.77 -6.37
N GLY A 79 -0.34 1.29 -7.60
CA GLY A 79 0.74 1.16 -8.56
C GLY A 79 0.32 1.55 -9.98
N PHE A 80 1.16 1.18 -10.93
CA PHE A 80 0.91 1.41 -12.34
C PHE A 80 0.16 0.21 -12.93
N PRO A 81 -0.99 0.41 -13.57
CA PRO A 81 -1.72 -0.68 -14.21
C PRO A 81 -0.89 -1.26 -15.36
N VAL A 82 -0.75 -2.59 -15.37
CA VAL A 82 -0.17 -3.31 -16.50
C VAL A 82 -1.20 -3.29 -17.62
N ARG A 83 -0.82 -2.78 -18.79
CA ARG A 83 -1.74 -2.60 -19.93
C ARG A 83 -1.29 -3.38 -21.15
N ASP A 84 -2.25 -3.94 -21.88
CA ASP A 84 -2.02 -4.59 -23.16
C ASP A 84 -1.76 -3.58 -24.29
N SER A 85 -1.54 -4.08 -25.51
CA SER A 85 -1.33 -3.25 -26.71
C SER A 85 -2.55 -2.42 -27.12
N HIS A 86 -3.74 -2.73 -26.60
CA HIS A 86 -4.98 -1.99 -26.84
C HIS A 86 -5.29 -0.98 -25.72
N GLY A 87 -4.44 -0.91 -24.69
CA GLY A 87 -4.61 -0.05 -23.53
C GLY A 87 -5.53 -0.62 -22.44
N ASN A 88 -6.01 -1.85 -22.57
CA ASN A 88 -6.80 -2.51 -21.53
C ASN A 88 -5.89 -2.99 -20.40
N GLN A 89 -6.40 -2.96 -19.16
CA GLN A 89 -5.65 -3.52 -18.04
C GLN A 89 -5.63 -5.05 -18.14
N VAL A 90 -4.47 -5.64 -17.85
CA VAL A 90 -4.30 -7.09 -17.86
C VAL A 90 -4.84 -7.64 -16.54
N CYS A 91 -5.73 -8.64 -16.63
CA CYS A 91 -6.33 -9.33 -15.49
C CYS A 91 -6.21 -10.86 -15.72
N PRO A 92 -6.34 -11.70 -14.68
CA PRO A 92 -6.31 -13.15 -14.83
C PRO A 92 -7.42 -13.68 -15.74
N ALA A 93 -7.14 -14.80 -16.40
CA ALA A 93 -8.18 -15.60 -17.02
C ALA A 93 -9.01 -16.29 -15.91
N GLY A 94 -10.12 -15.67 -15.49
CA GLY A 94 -11.04 -16.27 -14.51
C GLY A 94 -11.77 -15.27 -13.59
N GLU A 95 -11.33 -14.02 -13.51
CA GLU A 95 -11.95 -12.98 -12.68
C GLU A 95 -12.33 -11.80 -13.58
N GLY A 96 -13.49 -11.89 -14.24
CA GLY A 96 -14.01 -10.83 -15.11
C GLY A 96 -14.86 -11.27 -16.30
N ALA A 97 -15.68 -12.32 -16.15
CA ALA A 97 -16.79 -12.61 -17.07
C ALA A 97 -18.11 -12.15 -16.43
#